data_AF-A0A4D4MB93-F1
#
_entry.id   AF-A0A4D4MB93-F1
#
_cell.length_a   1.000
_cell.length_b   1.000
_cell.length_c   1.000
_cell.angle_alpha   90.00
_cell.angle_beta   90.00
_cell.angle_gamma   90.00
#
_symmetry.space_group_name_H-M   'P 1'
#
loop_
_entity.id
_entity.type
_entity.pdbx_description
1 polymer ?
#
loop_
_entity_poly.entity_id
_entity_poly.type
_entity_poly.pdbx_seq_one_letter_code
_entity_poly.pdbx_strand_id
1 'polypeptide(L)'
;MYGEANGWAWAVHDMHNWDAEDYDDVDYSGMCPEGAEIVVFVTEPCSAKAFPPAFEYHRDGRAILCFSFEDIQQRVGENPDYLSAELLAANLIGPTAECGQQGDDGHDCFDHHYDDHERLVTVIADCFALPAPPLSAEVTAK
;
A
#
# COMPACT_ATOMS: atom_id res chain seq x y z
N MET A 1 -2.68 -12.36 12.45
CA MET A 1 -1.40 -13.12 12.37
C MET A 1 -0.25 -12.16 12.70
N TYR A 2 0.92 -12.60 13.16
CA TYR A 2 2.08 -11.72 13.42
C TYR A 2 3.43 -12.45 13.23
N GLY A 3 4.51 -11.69 13.06
CA GLY A 3 5.88 -12.21 12.93
C GLY A 3 6.96 -11.13 12.89
N GLU A 4 8.23 -11.54 12.78
CA GLU A 4 9.40 -10.64 12.78
C GLU A 4 10.47 -11.12 11.78
N ALA A 5 11.05 -10.19 11.01
CA ALA A 5 12.16 -10.45 10.09
C ALA A 5 12.87 -9.15 9.67
N ASN A 6 14.20 -9.21 9.45
CA ASN A 6 15.01 -8.09 8.94
C ASN A 6 14.87 -6.76 9.71
N GLY A 7 14.63 -6.81 11.02
CA GLY A 7 14.42 -5.62 11.85
C GLY A 7 13.00 -5.07 11.84
N TRP A 8 12.09 -5.68 11.08
CA TRP A 8 10.66 -5.38 11.05
C TRP A 8 9.86 -6.39 11.85
N ALA A 9 8.83 -5.90 12.55
CA ALA A 9 7.73 -6.71 13.07
C ALA A 9 6.49 -6.44 12.22
N TRP A 10 5.64 -7.45 12.01
CA TRP A 10 4.42 -7.30 11.24
C TRP A 10 3.24 -7.99 11.94
N ALA A 11 2.04 -7.47 11.67
CA ALA A 11 0.79 -8.06 12.08
C ALA A 11 -0.25 -7.89 10.96
N VAL A 12 -1.19 -8.83 10.91
CA VAL A 12 -2.38 -8.79 10.05
C VAL A 12 -3.61 -8.80 10.96
N HIS A 13 -4.46 -7.80 10.81
CA HIS A 13 -5.74 -7.66 11.49
C HIS A 13 -6.83 -7.28 10.47
N ASP A 14 -8.08 -7.56 10.82
CA ASP A 14 -9.22 -7.10 10.02
C ASP A 14 -9.37 -5.59 10.16
N MET A 15 -9.69 -4.89 9.07
CA MET A 15 -9.92 -3.43 9.08
C MET A 15 -11.21 -3.04 9.81
N HIS A 16 -12.16 -3.97 9.94
CA HIS A 16 -13.44 -3.75 10.60
C HIS A 16 -13.77 -4.93 11.50
N ASN A 17 -14.06 -4.63 12.76
CA ASN A 17 -14.60 -5.60 13.70
C ASN A 17 -16.12 -5.43 13.78
N TRP A 18 -16.85 -6.31 13.10
CA TRP A 18 -18.31 -6.30 13.04
C TRP A 18 -18.97 -6.42 14.42
N ASP A 19 -18.38 -7.20 15.33
CA ASP A 19 -18.95 -7.45 16.67
C ASP A 19 -18.77 -6.25 17.61
N ALA A 20 -17.80 -5.38 17.31
CA ALA A 20 -17.50 -4.19 18.10
C ALA A 20 -18.13 -2.91 17.56
N GLU A 21 -18.87 -2.99 16.43
CA GLU A 21 -19.40 -1.83 15.71
C GLU A 21 -18.31 -0.76 15.44
N ASP A 22 -17.10 -1.22 15.12
CA ASP A 22 -15.93 -0.34 14.98
C ASP A 22 -15.87 0.27 13.57
N TYR A 23 -16.45 1.46 13.44
CA TYR A 23 -16.47 2.24 12.20
C TYR A 23 -15.32 3.26 12.09
N ASP A 24 -14.47 3.39 13.12
CA ASP A 24 -13.40 4.38 13.15
C ASP A 24 -12.13 3.85 12.46
N ASP A 25 -11.34 4.73 11.84
CA ASP A 25 -10.07 4.32 11.24
C ASP A 25 -9.06 3.90 12.31
N VAL A 26 -8.14 3.00 11.93
CA VAL A 26 -7.06 2.56 12.82
C VAL A 26 -6.06 3.72 12.99
N ASP A 27 -5.84 4.16 14.23
CA ASP A 27 -4.89 5.23 14.53
C ASP A 27 -3.43 4.73 14.52
N TYR A 28 -2.88 4.54 13.33
CA TYR A 28 -1.47 4.16 13.15
C TYR A 28 -0.49 5.22 13.62
N SER A 29 -0.87 6.51 13.57
CA SER A 29 -0.02 7.60 14.07
C SER A 29 0.17 7.50 15.59
N GLY A 30 -0.89 7.17 16.34
CA GLY A 30 -0.82 6.88 17.77
C GLY A 30 0.01 5.64 18.12
N MET A 31 0.15 4.70 17.18
CA MET A 31 0.98 3.49 17.33
C MET A 31 2.45 3.70 16.93
N CYS A 32 2.80 4.84 16.33
CA CYS A 32 4.15 5.13 15.82
C CYS A 32 4.86 6.12 16.74
N PRO A 33 5.57 5.71 17.80
CA PRO A 33 6.29 6.64 18.66
C PRO A 33 7.50 7.28 17.95
N GLU A 34 8.10 8.31 18.58
CA GLU A 34 9.36 8.91 18.11
C GLU A 34 10.46 7.83 17.98
N GLY A 35 11.15 7.81 16.83
CA GLY A 35 12.16 6.82 16.48
C GLY A 35 11.60 5.54 15.86
N ALA A 36 10.28 5.42 15.68
CA ALA A 36 9.64 4.29 15.02
C ALA A 36 9.13 4.66 13.62
N GLU A 37 8.94 3.62 12.82
CA GLU A 37 8.27 3.70 11.52
C GLU A 37 7.28 2.56 11.34
N ILE A 38 6.18 2.83 10.65
CA ILE A 38 5.12 1.87 10.33
C ILE A 38 4.79 2.01 8.85
N VAL A 39 4.74 0.87 8.18
CA VAL A 39 4.29 0.74 6.80
C VAL A 39 3.02 -0.10 6.79
N VAL A 40 1.94 0.43 6.21
CA VAL A 40 0.61 -0.19 6.22
C VAL A 40 0.18 -0.49 4.79
N PHE A 41 -0.28 -1.72 4.58
CA PHE A 41 -0.98 -2.14 3.36
C PHE A 41 -2.42 -2.49 3.72
N VAL A 42 -3.37 -1.71 3.21
CA VAL A 42 -4.79 -2.05 3.22
C VAL A 42 -5.08 -2.76 1.91
N THR A 43 -5.24 -4.08 1.97
CA THR A 43 -5.32 -4.93 0.77
C THR A 43 -6.74 -5.16 0.28
N GLU A 44 -7.73 -5.03 1.15
CA GLU A 44 -9.15 -5.21 0.83
C GLU A 44 -9.94 -3.91 1.10
N PRO A 45 -10.89 -3.52 0.23
CA PRO A 45 -11.76 -2.39 0.49
C PRO A 45 -12.66 -2.69 1.69
N CYS A 46 -12.81 -1.70 2.59
CA CYS A 46 -13.79 -1.77 3.66
C CYS A 46 -15.03 -0.95 3.29
N SER A 47 -16.04 -1.60 2.72
CA SER A 47 -17.27 -0.91 2.32
C SER A 47 -17.98 -0.21 3.47
N ALA A 48 -17.92 -0.78 4.69
CA ALA A 48 -18.55 -0.19 5.88
C ALA A 48 -17.91 1.16 6.28
N LYS A 49 -16.61 1.33 6.02
CA LYS A 49 -15.85 2.56 6.27
C LYS A 49 -15.69 3.43 5.03
N ALA A 50 -16.27 3.02 3.89
CA ALA A 50 -16.02 3.63 2.58
C ALA A 50 -14.53 3.82 2.27
N PHE A 51 -13.70 2.87 2.71
CA PHE A 51 -12.24 2.96 2.70
C PHE A 51 -11.67 2.06 1.59
N PRO A 52 -10.96 2.60 0.58
CA PRO A 52 -10.39 1.80 -0.51
C PRO A 52 -9.11 1.06 -0.06
N PRO A 53 -8.60 0.12 -0.86
CA PRO A 53 -7.26 -0.41 -0.68
C PRO A 53 -6.23 0.73 -0.76
N ALA A 54 -5.30 0.78 0.17
CA ALA A 54 -4.43 1.94 0.35
C ALA A 54 -3.06 1.56 0.90
N PHE A 55 -2.11 2.46 0.69
CA PHE A 55 -0.80 2.45 1.31
C PHE A 55 -0.69 3.61 2.28
N GLU A 56 -0.13 3.37 3.47
CA GLU A 56 0.25 4.42 4.41
C GLU A 56 1.66 4.21 4.96
N TYR A 57 2.40 5.31 5.07
CA TYR A 57 3.68 5.37 5.72
C TYR A 57 3.65 6.38 6.86
N HIS A 58 3.95 5.92 8.06
CA HIS A 58 4.05 6.71 9.28
C HIS A 58 5.45 6.67 9.84
N ARG A 59 5.95 7.80 10.33
CA ARG A 59 7.26 7.90 10.97
C ARG A 59 7.22 8.95 12.07
N ASP A 60 7.83 8.65 13.21
CA ASP A 60 7.93 9.57 14.35
C ASP A 60 6.57 10.16 14.78
N GLY A 61 5.50 9.36 14.72
CA GLY A 61 4.14 9.74 15.09
C GLY A 61 3.39 10.58 14.06
N ARG A 62 3.86 10.61 12.81
CA ARG A 62 3.27 11.41 11.74
C ARG A 62 3.01 10.59 10.49
N ALA A 63 1.87 10.85 9.85
CA ALA A 63 1.57 10.36 8.51
C ALA A 63 2.46 11.09 7.47
N ILE A 64 3.42 10.38 6.91
CA ILE A 64 4.37 10.92 5.93
C ILE A 64 3.77 10.85 4.53
N LEU A 65 3.20 9.71 4.15
CA LEU A 65 2.65 9.45 2.84
C LEU A 65 1.44 8.53 2.95
N CYS A 66 0.34 8.87 2.29
CA CYS A 66 -0.83 8.03 2.12
C CYS A 66 -1.39 8.17 0.70
N PHE A 67 -1.83 7.07 0.09
CA PHE A 67 -2.56 7.06 -1.18
C PHE A 67 -3.38 5.78 -1.35
N SER A 68 -4.46 5.86 -2.13
CA SER A 68 -5.22 4.69 -2.58
C SER A 68 -4.45 3.95 -3.69
N PHE A 69 -4.47 2.62 -3.67
CA PHE A 69 -3.96 1.84 -4.80
C PHE A 69 -4.76 2.08 -6.09
N GLU A 70 -6.01 2.54 -5.98
CA GLU A 70 -6.87 2.89 -7.11
C GLU A 70 -6.51 4.25 -7.74
N ASP A 71 -5.85 5.13 -6.98
CA ASP A 71 -5.40 6.44 -7.47
C ASP A 71 -4.10 6.87 -6.78
N ILE A 72 -2.99 6.35 -7.32
CA ILE A 72 -1.65 6.68 -6.84
C ILE A 72 -1.26 8.15 -7.07
N GLN A 73 -2.02 8.94 -7.84
CA GLN A 73 -1.71 10.35 -8.10
C GLN A 73 -2.20 11.25 -6.96
N GLN A 74 -3.22 10.82 -6.21
CA GLN A 74 -3.77 11.53 -5.05
C GLN A 74 -3.01 11.18 -3.76
N ARG A 75 -1.72 11.53 -3.72
CA ARG A 75 -0.86 11.33 -2.54
C ARG A 75 -1.02 12.48 -1.55
N VAL A 76 -1.13 12.15 -0.27
CA VAL A 76 -1.25 13.10 0.85
C VAL A 76 -0.27 12.75 1.99
N GLY A 77 -0.10 13.65 2.96
CA GLY A 77 0.80 13.49 4.11
C GLY A 77 1.82 14.62 4.24
N GLU A 78 2.72 14.53 5.22
CA GLU A 78 3.78 15.51 5.45
C GLU A 78 4.82 15.56 4.31
N ASN A 79 5.05 14.44 3.63
CA ASN A 79 5.90 14.35 2.45
C ASN A 79 5.25 13.44 1.39
N PRO A 80 4.26 13.95 0.63
CA PRO A 80 3.53 13.17 -0.37
C PRO A 80 4.39 12.73 -1.56
N ASP A 81 5.61 13.26 -1.68
CA ASP A 81 6.57 12.91 -2.72
C ASP A 81 7.65 11.91 -2.27
N TYR A 82 7.51 11.33 -1.07
CA TYR A 82 8.50 10.43 -0.49
C TYR A 82 8.91 9.27 -1.42
N LEU A 83 7.96 8.71 -2.18
CA LEU A 83 8.19 7.62 -3.15
C LEU A 83 8.24 8.07 -4.62
N SER A 84 8.17 9.38 -4.90
CA SER A 84 7.99 9.87 -6.28
C SER A 84 9.15 9.46 -7.19
N ALA A 85 10.39 9.38 -6.69
CA ALA A 85 11.54 9.00 -7.49
C ALA A 85 11.49 7.51 -7.90
N GLU A 86 11.13 6.65 -6.96
CA GLU A 86 11.02 5.20 -7.15
C GLU A 86 9.83 4.85 -8.04
N LEU A 87 8.67 5.49 -7.82
CA LEU A 87 7.47 5.32 -8.65
C LEU A 87 7.73 5.77 -10.11
N LEU A 88 8.47 6.86 -10.29
CA LEU A 88 8.85 7.33 -11.63
C LEU A 88 9.84 6.38 -12.30
N ALA A 89 10.85 5.91 -11.58
CA ALA A 89 11.83 4.94 -12.08
C ALA A 89 11.17 3.62 -12.51
N ALA A 90 10.10 3.23 -11.81
CA ALA A 90 9.29 2.07 -12.14
C ALA A 90 8.27 2.32 -13.26
N ASN A 91 8.17 3.54 -13.82
CA ASN A 91 7.17 3.92 -14.82
C ASN A 91 5.72 3.69 -14.35
N LEU A 92 5.46 3.88 -13.05
CA LEU A 92 4.12 3.86 -12.45
C LEU A 92 3.48 5.26 -12.47
N ILE A 93 4.30 6.31 -12.48
CA ILE A 93 3.86 7.70 -12.62
C ILE A 93 4.64 8.41 -13.74
N GLY A 94 4.08 9.52 -14.21
CA GLY A 94 4.72 10.38 -15.22
C GLY A 94 4.15 10.17 -16.62
N PRO A 95 4.63 10.97 -17.60
CA PRO A 95 4.01 11.06 -18.93
C PRO A 95 4.15 9.80 -19.78
N THR A 96 4.99 8.85 -19.37
CA THR A 96 5.22 7.56 -20.05
C THR A 96 4.58 6.38 -19.33
N ALA A 97 3.90 6.62 -18.20
CA ALA A 97 3.21 5.59 -17.43
C ALA A 97 1.87 5.20 -18.07
N GLU A 98 1.25 6.11 -18.83
CA GLU A 98 0.02 5.81 -19.56
C GLU A 98 0.28 4.81 -20.69
N CYS A 99 -0.56 3.78 -20.79
CA CYS A 99 -0.52 2.82 -21.90
C CYS A 99 -0.73 3.55 -23.23
N GLY A 100 0.31 3.63 -24.06
CA GLY A 100 0.32 4.38 -25.33
C GLY A 100 -0.57 3.80 -26.45
N GLN A 101 -1.36 2.75 -26.17
CA GLN A 101 -2.15 2.01 -27.18
C GLN A 101 -3.67 2.08 -26.94
N GLN A 102 -4.16 3.16 -26.33
CA GLN A 102 -5.59 3.45 -26.09
C GLN A 102 -6.50 3.54 -27.35
N GLY A 103 -6.04 3.08 -28.52
CA GLY A 103 -6.77 3.14 -29.78
C GLY A 103 -6.55 1.98 -30.76
N ASP A 104 -5.91 0.88 -30.36
CA ASP A 104 -5.80 -0.33 -31.21
C ASP A 104 -6.76 -1.41 -30.69
N ASP A 105 -7.61 -1.92 -31.58
CA ASP A 105 -8.86 -2.66 -31.31
C ASP A 105 -8.67 -4.11 -30.79
N GLY A 106 -7.52 -4.40 -30.20
CA GLY A 106 -7.16 -5.70 -29.65
C GLY A 106 -6.24 -5.68 -28.42
N HIS A 107 -5.95 -4.52 -27.83
CA HIS A 107 -5.15 -4.42 -26.61
C HIS A 107 -6.05 -4.41 -25.37
N ASP A 108 -6.04 -5.51 -24.61
CA ASP A 108 -6.76 -5.53 -23.34
C ASP A 108 -5.96 -4.77 -22.28
N CYS A 109 -6.38 -3.54 -21.99
CA CYS A 109 -5.77 -2.72 -20.94
C CYS A 109 -5.90 -3.35 -19.54
N PHE A 110 -6.75 -4.37 -19.35
CA PHE A 110 -6.86 -5.07 -18.07
C PHE A 110 -5.61 -5.87 -17.69
N ASP A 111 -4.84 -6.40 -18.66
CA ASP A 111 -3.63 -7.17 -18.35
C ASP A 111 -2.56 -6.31 -17.66
N HIS A 112 -2.48 -5.02 -17.98
CA HIS A 112 -1.51 -4.09 -17.34
C HIS A 112 -1.87 -3.72 -15.91
N HIS A 113 -3.15 -3.82 -15.53
CA HIS A 113 -3.58 -3.44 -14.18
C HIS A 113 -2.97 -4.34 -13.10
N TYR A 114 -2.83 -5.64 -13.39
CA TYR A 114 -2.21 -6.58 -12.45
C TYR A 114 -0.68 -6.39 -12.41
N ASP A 115 -0.05 -6.20 -13.57
CA ASP A 115 1.39 -5.92 -13.66
C ASP A 115 1.78 -4.61 -12.94
N ASP A 116 0.93 -3.58 -13.02
CA ASP A 116 1.11 -2.30 -12.32
C ASP A 116 1.02 -2.47 -10.80
N HIS A 117 0.08 -3.28 -10.32
CA HIS A 117 -0.07 -3.59 -8.89
C HIS A 117 1.14 -4.35 -8.34
N GLU A 118 1.59 -5.42 -9.01
CA GLU A 118 2.77 -6.17 -8.57
C GLU A 118 4.02 -5.29 -8.55
N ARG A 119 4.20 -4.46 -9.58
CA ARG A 119 5.31 -3.51 -9.67
C ARG A 119 5.25 -2.45 -8.56
N LEU A 120 4.06 -1.93 -8.26
CA LEU A 120 3.86 -0.96 -7.17
C LEU A 120 4.23 -1.55 -5.81
N VAL A 121 3.71 -2.74 -5.48
CA VAL A 121 4.03 -3.41 -4.21
C VAL A 121 5.52 -3.73 -4.12
N THR A 122 6.14 -4.14 -5.23
CA THR A 122 7.59 -4.40 -5.30
C THR A 122 8.39 -3.13 -5.02
N VAL A 123 8.05 -2.01 -5.65
CA VAL A 123 8.69 -0.70 -5.45
C VAL A 123 8.62 -0.28 -3.98
N ILE A 124 7.44 -0.41 -3.36
CA ILE A 124 7.25 -0.08 -1.95
C ILE A 124 8.13 -0.99 -1.08
N ALA A 125 8.05 -2.31 -1.28
CA ALA A 125 8.82 -3.27 -0.50
C ALA A 125 10.33 -3.04 -0.60
N ASP A 126 10.84 -2.75 -1.80
CA ASP A 126 12.25 -2.44 -2.04
C ASP A 126 12.67 -1.12 -1.38
N CYS A 127 11.84 -0.09 -1.45
CA CYS A 127 12.14 1.23 -0.86
C CYS A 127 12.35 1.13 0.67
N PHE A 128 11.51 0.33 1.35
CA PHE A 128 11.58 0.14 2.80
C PHE A 128 12.42 -1.09 3.22
N ALA A 129 13.00 -1.81 2.26
CA ALA A 129 13.66 -3.10 2.48
C ALA A 129 12.81 -4.06 3.33
N LEU A 130 11.50 -4.10 3.05
CA LEU A 130 10.57 -4.93 3.81
C LEU A 130 10.98 -6.40 3.68
N PRO A 131 10.85 -7.19 4.76
CA PRO A 131 10.98 -8.63 4.61
C PRO A 131 9.92 -9.09 3.60
N ALA A 132 10.31 -9.98 2.69
CA ALA A 132 9.34 -10.63 1.82
C ALA A 132 8.22 -11.15 2.74
N PRO A 133 6.94 -10.80 2.47
CA PRO A 133 5.86 -11.38 3.25
C PRO A 133 6.04 -12.90 3.20
N PRO A 134 5.80 -13.64 4.28
CA PRO A 134 5.78 -15.08 4.17
C PRO A 134 4.60 -15.43 3.25
N LEU A 135 4.85 -15.53 1.95
CA LEU A 135 3.96 -16.13 0.97
C LEU A 135 4.06 -17.66 1.07
N SER A 136 4.26 -18.21 2.27
CA SER A 136 4.05 -19.64 2.44
C SER A 136 2.55 -19.88 2.24
N ALA A 137 2.19 -20.94 1.53
CA ALA A 137 0.81 -21.32 1.30
C ALA A 137 0.00 -21.51 2.60
N GLU A 138 0.67 -21.60 3.76
CA GLU A 138 0.06 -21.62 5.09
C GLU A 138 -0.48 -20.24 5.55
N VAL A 139 0.01 -19.13 4.96
CA VAL A 139 -0.40 -17.76 5.28
C VAL A 139 -1.60 -17.31 4.45
N THR A 140 -1.76 -17.85 3.23
CA THR A 140 -2.86 -17.55 2.30
C THR A 140 -4.00 -18.57 2.35
N ALA A 141 -3.84 -19.68 3.05
CA ALA A 141 -4.90 -20.65 3.26
C ALA A 141 -5.84 -20.20 4.39
N LYS A 142 -6.95 -19.57 4.00
CA LYS A 142 -8.18 -19.50 4.81
C LYS A 142 -9.31 -20.15 4.04
#